data_AF-A0A6G8RYN3-F1
#
_entry.id   AF-A0A6G8RYN3-F1
#
_cell.length_a   1.000
_cell.length_b   1.000
_cell.length_c   1.000
_cell.angle_alpha   90.00
_cell.angle_beta   90.00
_cell.angle_gamma   90.00
#
_symmetry.space_group_name_H-M   'P 1'
#
loop_
_entity.id
_entity.type
_entity.pdbx_description
1 polymer ?
#
loop_
_entity_poly.entity_id
_entity_poly.type
_entity_poly.pdbx_seq_one_letter_code
_entity_poly.pdbx_strand_id
1 'polypeptide(L)'
;MRKIKYEDHLESLGLCECLIPLIQFEVKQGNKIMGYDTNGGWPEKGSHLIYLRQQLHLKHPDFPQHPNVNAMINRDIHCNWKTDAYCNFHHHLIIG
;
A
#
# COMPACT_ATOMS: atom_id res chain seq x y z
N MET A 1 4.31 19.16 18.86
CA MET A 1 4.59 17.79 18.37
C MET A 1 4.82 17.85 16.86
N ARG A 2 6.05 17.59 16.38
CA ARG A 2 6.32 17.46 14.94
C ARG A 2 5.55 16.23 14.44
N LYS A 3 4.58 16.41 13.55
CA LYS A 3 3.99 15.29 12.80
C LYS A 3 5.10 14.69 11.96
N ILE A 4 5.60 13.53 12.36
CA ILE A 4 6.51 12.74 11.52
C ILE A 4 5.72 12.45 10.24
N LYS A 5 6.24 12.88 9.09
CA LYS A 5 5.66 12.49 7.81
C LYS A 5 6.12 11.07 7.54
N TYR A 6 5.18 10.13 7.49
CA TYR A 6 5.44 8.72 7.18
C TYR A 6 6.23 8.53 5.88
N GLU A 7 6.07 9.48 4.96
CA GLU A 7 6.73 9.60 3.67
C GLU A 7 8.27 9.62 3.77
N ASP A 8 8.83 10.16 4.86
CA ASP A 8 10.28 10.34 5.04
C ASP A 8 10.98 9.10 5.63
N HIS A 9 10.22 8.07 6.06
CA HIS A 9 10.73 6.97 6.88
C HIS A 9 10.17 5.58 6.50
N LEU A 10 9.74 5.41 5.25
CA LEU A 10 9.11 4.17 4.76
C LEU A 10 9.94 2.92 5.02
N GLU A 11 11.26 2.96 4.78
CA GLU A 11 12.16 1.83 5.00
C GLU A 11 12.29 1.44 6.49
N SER A 12 12.12 2.39 7.40
CA SER A 12 12.21 2.15 8.85
C SER A 12 10.93 1.56 9.46
N LEU A 13 9.83 1.51 8.70
CA LEU A 13 8.54 0.98 9.14
C LEU A 13 8.42 -0.54 8.96
N GLY A 14 9.49 -1.22 8.52
CA GLY A 14 9.44 -2.65 8.19
C GLY A 14 8.49 -2.92 7.01
N LEU A 15 8.37 -1.95 6.10
CA LEU A 15 7.53 -2.09 4.92
C LEU A 15 8.15 -3.09 3.95
N CYS A 16 7.30 -3.92 3.36
CA CYS A 16 7.68 -4.84 2.31
C CYS A 16 8.40 -4.08 1.19
N GLU A 17 9.65 -4.44 0.93
CA GLU A 17 10.49 -3.81 -0.10
C GLU A 17 9.84 -3.85 -1.49
N CYS A 18 9.03 -4.87 -1.77
CA CYS A 18 8.30 -4.99 -3.03
C CYS A 18 7.23 -3.90 -3.20
N LEU A 19 6.70 -3.37 -2.09
CA LEU A 19 5.64 -2.36 -2.07
C LEU A 19 6.17 -0.93 -1.97
N ILE A 20 7.43 -0.75 -1.55
CA ILE A 20 8.05 0.58 -1.40
C ILE A 20 7.97 1.40 -2.70
N PRO A 21 8.33 0.88 -3.89
CA PRO A 21 8.24 1.65 -5.13
C PRO A 21 6.82 2.13 -5.43
N LEU A 22 5.82 1.31 -5.11
CA LEU A 22 4.41 1.63 -5.31
C LEU A 22 3.98 2.77 -4.37
N ILE A 23 4.33 2.68 -3.09
CA ILE A 23 4.01 3.73 -2.10
C ILE A 23 4.67 5.05 -2.50
N GLN A 24 5.95 5.03 -2.87
CA GLN A 24 6.68 6.22 -3.32
C GLN A 24 6.05 6.84 -4.56
N PHE A 25 5.63 6.00 -5.52
CA PHE A 25 4.91 6.46 -6.70
C PHE A 25 3.57 7.13 -6.33
N GLU A 26 2.75 6.49 -5.50
CA GLU A 26 1.45 7.03 -5.07
C GLU A 26 1.59 8.37 -4.34
N VAL A 27 2.57 8.48 -3.42
CA VAL A 27 2.87 9.73 -2.73
C VAL A 27 3.29 10.83 -3.71
N LYS A 28 4.10 10.50 -4.73
CA LYS A 28 4.47 11.45 -5.79
C LYS A 28 3.28 11.92 -6.62
N GLN A 29 2.26 11.08 -6.80
CA GLN A 29 1.00 11.45 -7.47
C GLN A 29 0.06 12.27 -6.55
N GLY A 30 0.45 12.55 -5.30
CA GLY A 30 -0.32 13.34 -4.35
C GLY A 30 -1.24 12.51 -3.44
N ASN A 31 -1.13 11.18 -3.49
CA ASN A 31 -1.78 10.31 -2.51
C ASN A 31 -1.12 10.49 -1.13
N LYS A 32 -1.81 10.09 -0.07
CA LYS A 32 -1.34 10.26 1.31
C LYS A 32 -1.52 8.98 2.10
N ILE A 33 -0.52 8.63 2.89
CA ILE A 33 -0.63 7.55 3.87
C ILE A 33 -1.51 8.03 5.02
N MET A 34 -2.64 7.36 5.21
CA MET A 34 -3.62 7.63 6.26
C MET A 34 -3.34 6.84 7.54
N GLY A 35 -2.74 5.66 7.41
CA GLY A 35 -2.47 4.80 8.54
C GLY A 35 -1.67 3.56 8.15
N TYR A 36 -1.19 2.89 9.18
CA TYR A 36 -0.39 1.68 9.07
C TYR A 36 -0.77 0.72 10.21
N ASP A 37 -0.97 -0.55 9.87
CA ASP A 37 -1.19 -1.62 10.84
C ASP A 37 -0.13 -2.71 10.66
N THR A 38 0.64 -2.97 11.70
CA THR A 38 1.70 -4.01 11.73
C THR A 38 1.28 -5.27 12.44
N ASN A 39 0.16 -5.23 13.16
CA ASN A 39 -0.35 -6.36 13.94
C ASN A 39 -1.54 -7.01 13.24
N GLY A 40 -1.67 -6.79 11.93
CA GLY A 40 -2.69 -7.39 11.10
C GLY A 40 -2.63 -8.92 11.19
N GLY A 41 -3.75 -9.53 11.57
CA GLY A 41 -3.99 -10.97 11.38
C GLY A 41 -4.49 -11.30 9.97
N TRP A 42 -4.50 -10.31 9.08
CA TRP A 42 -5.10 -10.39 7.75
C TRP A 42 -4.24 -9.59 6.74
N PRO A 43 -4.09 -10.05 5.48
CA PRO A 43 -4.61 -11.31 4.94
C PRO A 43 -3.96 -12.55 5.58
N GLU A 44 -2.75 -12.41 6.13
CA GLU A 44 -2.08 -13.45 6.90
C GLU A 44 -1.58 -12.92 8.25
N LYS A 45 -1.15 -13.83 9.13
CA LYS A 45 -0.62 -13.46 10.43
C LYS A 45 0.72 -12.73 10.27
N GLY A 46 0.80 -11.50 10.77
CA GLY A 46 2.00 -10.67 10.63
C GLY A 46 2.04 -9.88 9.33
N SER A 47 0.94 -9.86 8.58
CA SER A 47 0.76 -8.96 7.45
C SER A 47 0.76 -7.51 7.92
N HIS A 48 1.45 -6.66 7.17
CA HIS A 48 1.36 -5.22 7.35
C HIS A 48 0.37 -4.62 6.36
N LEU A 49 -0.49 -3.71 6.84
CA LEU A 49 -1.49 -3.00 6.07
C LEU A 49 -1.14 -1.52 5.97
N ILE A 50 -1.03 -1.00 4.75
CA ILE A 50 -0.83 0.42 4.48
C ILE A 50 -2.14 0.99 3.93
N TYR A 51 -2.68 2.01 4.59
CA TYR A 51 -3.88 2.70 4.14
C TYR A 51 -3.50 4.00 3.44
N LEU A 52 -3.91 4.13 2.19
CA LEU A 52 -3.81 5.36 1.43
C LEU A 52 -5.15 6.10 1.44
N ARG A 53 -5.09 7.41 1.18
CA ARG A 53 -6.27 8.29 1.19
C ARG A 53 -7.13 8.11 -0.06
N GLN A 54 -6.48 7.85 -1.18
CA GLN A 54 -7.10 7.73 -2.49
C GLN A 54 -6.77 6.37 -3.09
N GLN A 55 -7.59 5.96 -4.06
CA GLN A 55 -7.32 4.79 -4.88
C GLN A 55 -5.96 4.90 -5.56
N LEU A 56 -5.34 3.74 -5.76
CA LEU A 56 -4.12 3.54 -6.52
C LEU A 56 -4.33 4.02 -7.95
N HIS A 57 -3.32 4.68 -8.49
CA HIS A 57 -3.31 5.18 -9.85
C HIS A 57 -2.97 4.04 -10.84
N LEU A 58 -3.68 2.91 -10.77
CA LEU A 58 -3.42 1.68 -11.55
C LEU A 58 -3.35 1.89 -13.07
N LYS A 59 -4.04 2.93 -13.57
CA LYS A 59 -4.09 3.28 -15.00
C LYS A 59 -2.99 4.24 -15.43
N HIS A 60 -2.14 4.69 -14.51
CA HIS A 60 -1.04 5.58 -14.83
C HIS A 60 0.04 4.83 -15.62
N PRO A 61 0.57 5.39 -16.73
CA PRO A 61 1.56 4.70 -17.57
C PRO A 61 2.80 4.22 -16.79
N ASP A 62 3.27 5.04 -15.85
CA ASP A 62 4.43 4.74 -15.02
C ASP A 62 4.09 3.99 -13.72
N PHE A 63 2.90 3.37 -13.62
CA PHE A 63 2.53 2.63 -12.42
C PHE A 63 3.51 1.47 -12.18
N PRO A 64 4.22 1.43 -11.04
CA PRO A 64 5.26 0.44 -10.79
C PRO A 64 4.72 -0.99 -10.85
N GLN A 65 5.38 -1.82 -11.63
CA GLN A 65 5.14 -3.25 -11.67
C GLN A 65 6.23 -3.96 -10.89
N HIS A 66 5.85 -4.92 -10.06
CA HIS A 66 6.79 -5.78 -9.35
C HIS A 66 6.30 -7.23 -9.44
N PRO A 67 7.17 -8.22 -9.75
CA PRO A 67 6.72 -9.59 -10.01
C PRO A 67 5.97 -10.23 -8.84
N ASN A 68 6.33 -9.84 -7.61
CA ASN A 68 5.68 -10.33 -6.39
C ASN A 68 4.48 -9.49 -5.94
N VAL A 69 4.10 -8.44 -6.66
CA VAL A 69 3.00 -7.56 -6.29
C VAL A 69 1.88 -7.68 -7.32
N ASN A 70 0.68 -7.97 -6.83
CA ASN A 70 -0.53 -7.92 -7.62
C ASN A 70 -1.35 -6.70 -7.20
N ALA A 71 -1.55 -5.77 -8.11
CA ALA A 71 -2.38 -4.58 -7.88
C ALA A 71 -3.68 -4.70 -8.69
N MET A 72 -4.82 -4.59 -8.02
CA MET A 72 -6.13 -4.77 -8.64
C MET A 72 -7.20 -3.87 -8.02
N ILE A 73 -8.39 -3.89 -8.64
CA ILE A 73 -9.60 -3.33 -8.03
C ILE A 73 -10.22 -4.45 -7.20
N ASN A 74 -10.31 -4.25 -5.89
CA ASN A 74 -11.03 -5.15 -5.00
C ASN A 74 -12.52 -5.03 -5.29
N ARG A 75 -13.13 -6.05 -5.91
CA ARG A 75 -14.54 -6.01 -6.34
C ARG A 75 -15.52 -6.39 -5.24
N ASP A 76 -15.07 -6.53 -4.00
CA ASP A 76 -15.96 -6.76 -2.88
C ASP A 76 -16.87 -5.54 -2.67
N ILE A 77 -18.18 -5.81 -2.63
CA ILE A 77 -19.21 -4.79 -2.45
C ILE A 77 -19.12 -4.12 -1.07
N HIS A 78 -18.55 -4.81 -0.08
CA HIS A 78 -18.31 -4.28 1.26
C HIS A 78 -17.09 -3.36 1.33
N CYS A 79 -16.23 -3.38 0.31
CA CYS A 79 -15.01 -2.56 0.24
C CYS A 79 -15.14 -1.35 -0.70
N ASN A 80 -16.35 -0.97 -1.13
CA ASN A 80 -16.61 0.17 -2.01
C ASN A 80 -15.71 0.21 -3.27
N TRP A 81 -15.35 -0.95 -3.80
CA TRP A 81 -14.50 -1.08 -5.00
C TRP A 81 -13.17 -0.34 -4.92
N LYS A 82 -12.55 -0.36 -3.73
CA LYS A 82 -11.22 0.19 -3.51
C LYS A 82 -10.18 -0.59 -4.32
N THR A 83 -9.13 0.11 -4.74
CA THR A 83 -7.95 -0.53 -5.33
C THR A 83 -7.01 -0.99 -4.22
N ASP A 84 -6.44 -2.17 -4.39
CA ASP A 84 -5.45 -2.73 -3.48
C ASP A 84 -4.21 -3.21 -4.23
N ALA A 85 -3.10 -3.30 -3.51
CA ALA A 85 -1.88 -3.92 -3.99
C ALA A 85 -1.33 -4.88 -2.94
N TYR A 86 -1.25 -6.15 -3.31
CA TYR A 86 -0.87 -7.24 -2.43
C TYR A 86 0.48 -7.82 -2.84
N CYS A 87 1.38 -7.99 -1.88
CA CYS A 87 2.62 -8.70 -2.10
C CYS A 87 2.44 -10.20 -1.80
N ASN A 88 2.56 -11.06 -2.80
CA ASN A 88 2.40 -12.51 -2.64
C ASN A 88 3.51 -13.19 -1.84
N PHE A 89 4.69 -12.55 -1.71
CA PHE A 89 5.84 -13.12 -1.01
C PHE A 89 5.87 -12.75 0.47
N HIS A 90 5.54 -11.50 0.80
CA HIS A 90 5.52 -11.01 2.18
C HIS A 90 4.12 -10.95 2.78
N HIS A 91 3.07 -11.16 1.97
CA HIS A 91 1.66 -11.12 2.38
C HIS A 91 1.22 -9.75 2.90
N HIS A 92 1.88 -8.66 2.50
CA HIS A 92 1.55 -7.29 2.89
C HIS A 92 0.60 -6.65 1.88
N LEU A 93 -0.18 -5.66 2.33
CA LEU A 93 -1.22 -5.06 1.51
C LEU A 93 -1.24 -3.53 1.59
N ILE A 94 -1.41 -2.88 0.45
CA ILE A 94 -1.79 -1.47 0.34
C ILE A 94 -3.28 -1.40 0.01
N ILE A 95 -4.02 -0.56 0.71
CA ILE A 95 -5.44 -0.31 0.50
C ILE A 95 -5.63 1.18 0.19
N GLY A 96 -6.09 1.50 -1.03
CA GLY A 96 -6.48 2.85 -1.46
C GLY A 96 -7.92 3.23 -1.13
#